data_AF-A0AAD4SB20-F1
#
_entry.id   AF-A0AAD4SB20-F1
#
_cell.length_a   1.000
_cell.length_b   1.000
_cell.length_c   1.000
_cell.angle_alpha   90.00
_cell.angle_beta   90.00
_cell.angle_gamma   90.00
#
_symmetry.space_group_name_H-M   'P 1'
#
loop_
_entity.id
_entity.type
_entity.pdbx_description
1 polymer ?
#
loop_
_entity_poly.entity_id
_entity_poly.type
_entity_poly.pdbx_seq_one_letter_code
_entity_poly.pdbx_strand_id
1 'polypeptide(L)' 'MVVTYPQNKHVQNGREFYPSSLTAKPRVEIQGGDLRSFFTLVMTDPDVPGPSDPYLREHLHWIVTDIPGTTDATFGR' A
#
# COMPACT_ATOMS: atom_id res chain seq x y z
N MET A 1 9.64 2.04 4.26
CA MET A 1 8.53 2.27 3.31
C MET A 1 7.79 3.50 3.75
N VAL A 2 7.50 4.44 2.84
CA VAL A 2 6.68 5.62 3.13
C VAL A 2 5.50 5.61 2.17
N VAL A 3 4.28 5.62 2.71
CA VAL A 3 3.03 5.62 1.94
C VAL A 3 2.34 6.96 2.13
N THR A 4 2.05 7.64 1.02
CA THR A 4 1.49 8.99 1.02
C THR A 4 0.34 9.09 0.02
N TYR A 5 -0.86 9.38 0.52
CA TYR A 5 -2.00 9.74 -0.30
C TYR A 5 -1.91 11.22 -0.74
N PRO A 6 -2.68 11.64 -1.78
CA PRO A 6 -2.72 13.04 -2.21
C PRO A 6 -2.93 14.04 -1.06
N GLN A 7 -2.46 15.27 -1.26
CA GLN A 7 -2.42 16.31 -0.22
C GLN A 7 -1.48 15.98 0.95
N ASN A 8 -0.38 15.25 0.69
CA ASN A 8 0.66 14.89 1.67
C ASN A 8 0.12 14.14 2.90
N LYS A 9 -0.86 13.26 2.69
CA LYS A 9 -1.46 12.44 3.74
C LYS A 9 -0.62 11.19 3.98
N HIS A 10 0.31 11.28 4.92
CA HIS A 10 1.16 10.16 5.32
C HIS A 10 0.38 9.10 6.10
N VAL A 11 0.46 7.86 5.64
CA VAL A 11 -0.08 6.70 6.36
C VAL A 11 0.80 6.40 7.56
N GLN A 12 0.16 6.17 8.70
CA GLN A 12 0.78 5.78 9.96
C GLN A 12 -0.07 4.68 10.57
N ASN A 13 0.57 3.72 11.25
CA ASN A 13 -0.13 2.59 11.84
C ASN A 13 -1.21 3.06 12.82
N GLY A 14 -2.44 2.57 12.65
CA GLY A 14 -3.60 2.91 13.48
C GLY A 14 -4.24 4.27 13.19
N ARG A 15 -3.73 5.06 12.23
CA ARG A 15 -4.34 6.34 11.86
C ARG A 15 -5.53 6.11 10.93
N GLU A 16 -6.69 6.66 11.31
CA GLU A 16 -7.90 6.59 10.51
C GLU A 16 -7.88 7.57 9.32
N PHE A 17 -8.47 7.13 8.21
CA PHE A 17 -8.67 7.91 7.00
C PHE A 17 -10.10 7.74 6.50
N TYR A 18 -10.69 8.83 6.02
CA TYR A 18 -11.97 8.74 5.33
C TYR A 18 -11.80 8.02 3.98
N PRO A 19 -12.69 7.08 3.62
CA PRO A 19 -12.62 6.38 2.33
C PRO A 19 -12.56 7.34 1.12
N SER A 20 -13.26 8.48 1.20
CA SER A 20 -13.24 9.52 0.16
C SER A 20 -11.86 10.12 -0.09
N SER A 21 -10.94 10.04 0.88
CA SER A 21 -9.56 10.51 0.76
C SER A 21 -8.58 9.46 0.22
N LEU A 22 -9.03 8.22 0.06
CA LEU A 22 -8.22 7.07 -0.35
C LEU A 22 -8.56 6.56 -1.76
N THR A 23 -9.35 7.31 -2.53
CA THR A 23 -9.84 6.89 -3.86
C THR A 23 -8.76 6.84 -4.93
N ALA A 24 -7.71 7.65 -4.79
CA ALA A 24 -6.54 7.61 -5.66
C ALA A 24 -5.45 6.71 -5.08
N LYS A 25 -4.67 6.05 -5.95
CA LYS A 25 -3.52 5.26 -5.53
C LYS A 25 -2.50 6.13 -4.75
N PRO A 26 -1.93 5.64 -3.63
CA PRO A 26 -0.91 6.37 -2.91
C PRO A 26 0.44 6.30 -3.62
N ARG A 27 1.33 7.25 -3.32
CA ARG A 27 2.76 7.12 -3.60
C ARG A 27 3.39 6.23 -2.53
N VAL A 28 4.17 5.22 -2.94
CA VAL A 28 4.84 4.28 -2.03
C VAL A 28 6.33 4.26 -2.31
N GLU A 29 7.12 4.86 -1.43
CA GLU A 29 8.59 4.92 -1.52
C GLU A 29 9.23 3.79 -0.71
N ILE A 30 10.18 3.09 -1.33
CA ILE A 30 10.92 1.97 -0.75
C ILE A 30 12.36 2.41 -0.48
N GLN A 31 12.67 2.75 0.78
CA GLN A 31 13.98 3.29 1.18
C GLN A 31 15.03 2.20 1.53
N GLY A 32 14.80 0.94 1.16
CA GLY A 32 15.67 -0.20 1.51
C GLY A 32 16.25 -0.91 0.30
N GLY A 33 17.35 -1.65 0.53
CA GLY A 33 18.05 -2.44 -0.50
C GLY A 33 18.92 -1.61 -1.44
N ASP A 34 19.16 -2.15 -2.62
CA ASP A 34 19.82 -1.51 -3.75
C ASP A 34 19.00 -1.71 -5.04
N LEU A 35 19.46 -1.15 -6.16
CA LEU A 35 18.78 -1.29 -7.46
C LEU A 35 18.76 -2.72 -8.02
N ARG A 36 19.41 -3.69 -7.36
CA ARG A 36 19.42 -5.11 -7.74
C ARG A 36 18.44 -5.94 -6.89
N SER A 37 17.96 -5.37 -5.80
CA SER A 37 16.95 -5.94 -4.93
C SER A 37 15.57 -5.57 -5.45
N PHE A 38 14.66 -6.53 -5.52
CA PHE A 38 13.29 -6.31 -5.98
C PHE A 38 12.30 -6.58 -4.84
N PHE A 39 11.28 -5.74 -4.77
CA PHE A 39 10.26 -5.77 -3.72
C PHE A 39 8.87 -5.95 -4.33
N THR A 40 8.00 -6.58 -3.56
CA THR A 40 6.57 -6.69 -3.86
C THR A 40 5.79 -5.89 -2.82
N LEU A 41 4.88 -5.04 -3.29
CA LEU A 41 3.91 -4.32 -2.48
C LEU A 41 2.57 -5.05 -2.56
N VAL A 42 1.96 -5.32 -1.41
CA VAL A 42 0.60 -5.86 -1.29
C VAL A 42 -0.22 -4.94 -0.38
N MET A 43 -1.37 -4.49 -0.87
CA MET A 43 -2.38 -3.77 -0.11
C MET A 43 -3.63 -4.66 0.00
N THR A 44 -4.01 -4.98 1.22
CA THR A 44 -5.08 -5.93 1.55
C THR A 44 -5.97 -5.36 2.66
N ASP A 45 -7.25 -5.70 2.64
CA ASP A 45 -8.19 -5.47 3.73
C ASP A 45 -8.59 -6.83 4.34
N PRO A 46 -8.16 -7.13 5.58
CA PRO A 46 -8.46 -8.40 6.24
C PRO A 46 -9.85 -8.44 6.89
N ASP A 47 -10.60 -7.34 6.85
CA ASP A 47 -11.81 -7.14 7.66
C ASP A 47 -13.09 -7.14 6.80
N VAL A 48 -13.06 -7.66 5.58
CA VAL A 48 -14.21 -7.63 4.66
C VAL A 48 -15.18 -8.82 4.88
N PRO A 49 -16.51 -8.59 4.94
CA PRO A 49 -17.22 -7.32 4.83
C PRO A 49 -17.29 -6.49 6.13
N GLY A 50 -16.96 -7.10 7.27
CA GLY A 50 -16.79 -6.39 8.53
C GLY A 50 -15.86 -7.16 9.47
N PRO A 51 -15.20 -6.47 10.42
CA PRO A 51 -14.15 -7.06 11.26
C PRO A 51 -14.64 -8.16 12.20
N SER A 52 -15.95 -8.19 12.52
CA SER A 52 -16.55 -9.21 13.39
C SER A 52 -16.81 -10.56 12.69
N ASP A 53 -17.04 -10.54 11.37
CA ASP A 53 -17.26 -11.74 10.55
C ASP A 53 -16.65 -11.53 9.16
N PRO A 54 -15.31 -11.54 9.06
CA PRO A 54 -14.62 -11.17 7.83
C PRO A 54 -14.51 -12.39 6.88
N TYR A 55 -15.64 -12.97 6.47
CA TYR A 55 -15.65 -14.21 5.66
C TYR A 55 -15.14 -14.03 4.22
N LEU A 56 -14.91 -12.79 3.76
CA LEU A 56 -14.28 -12.48 2.47
C LEU A 56 -12.81 -12.07 2.60
N ARG A 57 -12.22 -12.18 3.80
CA ARG A 57 -10.79 -11.95 3.98
C ARG A 57 -9.98 -12.93 3.13
N GLU A 58 -8.89 -12.51 2.50
CA GLU A 58 -8.34 -11.15 2.39
C GLU A 58 -8.85 -10.46 1.12
N HIS A 59 -9.33 -9.21 1.24
CA HIS A 59 -9.71 -8.43 0.08
C HIS A 59 -8.50 -7.70 -0.50
N LEU A 60 -8.05 -8.15 -1.66
CA LEU A 60 -6.87 -7.61 -2.31
C LEU A 60 -7.18 -6.29 -3.03
N HIS A 61 -6.64 -5.18 -2.53
CA HIS A 61 -6.79 -3.86 -3.14
C HIS A 61 -5.75 -3.57 -4.22
N TRP A 62 -4.49 -3.95 -3.98
CA TRP A 62 -3.40 -3.62 -4.90
C TRP A 62 -2.23 -4.57 -4.75
N ILE A 63 -1.65 -5.00 -5.87
CA ILE A 63 -0.35 -5.67 -5.93
C ILE A 63 0.52 -4.90 -6.91
N VAL A 64 1.78 -4.71 -6.53
CA VAL A 64 2.84 -4.30 -7.44
C VAL A 64 4.05 -5.17 -7.19
N THR A 65 4.59 -5.73 -8.26
CA THR A 65 5.78 -6.59 -8.23
C THR A 65 6.99 -5.89 -8.81
N ASP A 66 8.17 -6.50 -8.67
CA ASP A 66 9.40 -6.06 -9.32
C ASP A 66 9.77 -4.59 -9.07
N ILE A 67 9.43 -4.04 -7.89
CA ILE A 67 9.83 -2.68 -7.52
C ILE A 67 11.33 -2.70 -7.18
N PRO A 68 12.20 -1.98 -7.90
CA PRO A 68 13.60 -1.89 -7.52
C PRO A 68 13.77 -1.23 -6.14
N GLY A 69 14.77 -1.67 -5.38
CA GLY A 69 15.13 -1.01 -4.12
C GLY A 69 15.50 0.45 -4.33
N THR A 70 15.32 1.27 -3.30
CA THR A 70 15.55 2.73 -3.32
C THR A 70 14.63 3.56 -4.24
N THR A 71 13.69 2.93 -4.97
CA THR A 71 12.71 3.63 -5.83
C THR A 71 11.31 3.65 -5.22
N ASP A 72 10.28 3.80 -6.04
CA ASP A 72 8.88 3.78 -5.62
C ASP A 72 8.04 2.83 -6.48
N ALA A 73 6.80 2.57 -6.06
CA ALA A 73 5.91 1.61 -6.71
C ALA A 73 5.59 1.90 -8.18
N THR A 74 5.90 3.08 -8.72
CA THR A 74 5.72 3.37 -10.15
C THR A 74 6.73 2.67 -11.06
N PHE A 75 7.82 2.13 -10.50
CA PHE A 75 8.82 1.35 -11.24
C PHE A 75 8.51 -0.14 -11.31
N GLY A 76 7.53 -0.61 -10.53
CA GLY A 76 7.10 -2.01 -10.54
C GLY A 76 6.06 -2.32 -11.63
N ARG A 77 5.64 -3.59 -11.69
CA ARG A 77 4.67 -4.13 -12.63
C ARG A 77 3.42 -4.65 -11.94
#